data_AF-A0A3M0ZZV8-F1
#
_entry.id   AF-A0A3M0ZZV8-F1
#
_cell.length_a   1.000
_cell.length_b   1.000
_cell.length_c   1.000
_cell.angle_alpha   90.00
_cell.angle_beta   90.00
_cell.angle_gamma   90.00
#
_symmetry.space_group_name_H-M   'P 1'
#
loop_
_entity.id
_entity.type
_entity.pdbx_description
1 polymer ?
#
loop_
_entity_poly.entity_id
_entity_poly.type
_entity_poly.pdbx_seq_one_letter_code
_entity_poly.pdbx_strand_id
1 'polypeptide(L)'
;MLEAHGVWWPAMVRCMAPTCLCVALMACASPSPSLWMARGGAYLGRVEVDAARFAVWRKDDVAEAHRAGFDGRLARYPMVLRGAVAIRALTGCEIRPGSLEGDQAFVRARLDCSGEGQAPPRPPPPPPAAIVCVLPPEPAVADSHAPEVFLTDCFVE
;
A
#
# COMPACT_ATOMS: atom_id res chain seq x y z
N MET A 1 -45.24 -37.89 47.52
CA MET A 1 -43.92 -37.36 47.92
C MET A 1 -42.89 -37.91 46.95
N LEU A 2 -42.52 -37.13 45.94
CA LEU A 2 -41.31 -37.30 45.12
C LEU A 2 -41.10 -35.97 44.38
N GLU A 3 -39.85 -35.53 44.39
CA GLU A 3 -39.41 -34.14 44.31
C GLU A 3 -39.41 -33.59 42.88
N ALA A 4 -39.80 -32.32 42.74
CA ALA A 4 -39.68 -31.56 41.50
C ALA A 4 -38.22 -31.12 41.32
N HIS A 5 -37.52 -31.75 40.37
CA HIS A 5 -36.20 -31.31 39.94
C HIS A 5 -36.29 -29.94 39.25
N GLY A 6 -35.54 -28.98 39.80
CA GLY A 6 -35.41 -27.64 39.26
C GLY A 6 -34.76 -27.61 37.89
N VAL A 7 -35.43 -26.95 36.95
CA VAL A 7 -34.82 -26.51 35.69
C VAL A 7 -34.14 -25.17 35.96
N TRP A 8 -32.84 -25.23 36.18
CA TRP A 8 -31.94 -24.08 36.21
C TRP A 8 -31.45 -23.79 34.79
N TRP A 9 -31.86 -22.65 34.21
CA TRP A 9 -31.09 -21.73 33.34
C TRP A 9 -32.02 -20.85 32.49
N PRO A 10 -31.77 -19.52 32.45
CA PRO A 10 -30.77 -19.00 31.52
C PRO A 10 -29.97 -17.83 32.11
N ALA A 11 -28.77 -18.11 32.63
CA ALA A 11 -27.77 -17.08 32.92
C ALA A 11 -26.54 -17.23 32.01
N MET A 12 -26.66 -17.92 30.87
CA MET A 12 -25.54 -18.23 29.98
C MET A 12 -25.39 -17.29 28.77
N VAL A 13 -26.11 -16.15 28.72
CA VAL A 13 -26.09 -15.21 27.57
C VAL A 13 -25.37 -13.90 27.92
N ARG A 14 -24.37 -13.92 28.81
CA ARG A 14 -23.76 -12.65 29.28
C ARG A 14 -22.24 -12.60 29.36
N CYS A 15 -21.53 -13.62 28.86
CA CYS A 15 -20.06 -13.63 28.87
C CYS A 15 -19.37 -13.59 27.49
N MET A 16 -20.11 -13.60 26.37
CA MET A 16 -19.51 -13.62 25.01
C MET A 16 -19.46 -12.26 24.29
N ALA A 17 -19.69 -11.14 24.98
CA ALA A 17 -19.64 -9.81 24.35
C ALA A 17 -18.23 -9.21 24.14
N PRO A 18 -17.23 -9.38 25.04
CA PRO A 18 -15.98 -8.62 24.91
C PRO A 18 -15.04 -9.24 23.86
N THR A 19 -15.11 -10.56 23.65
CA THR A 19 -14.19 -11.27 22.75
C THR A 19 -14.47 -10.99 21.27
N CYS A 20 -15.73 -10.83 20.88
CA CYS A 20 -16.09 -10.51 19.48
C CYS A 20 -15.62 -9.11 19.05
N LEU A 21 -15.60 -8.14 19.97
CA LEU A 21 -15.17 -6.77 19.66
C LEU A 21 -13.66 -6.69 19.40
N CYS A 22 -12.85 -7.47 20.13
CA CYS A 22 -11.40 -7.50 19.94
C CYS A 22 -11.00 -8.12 18.58
N VAL A 23 -11.76 -9.10 18.08
CA VAL A 23 -11.49 -9.70 16.76
C VAL A 23 -11.83 -8.75 15.61
N ALA A 24 -12.88 -7.94 15.76
CA ALA A 24 -13.27 -6.96 14.73
C ALA A 24 -12.23 -5.85 14.50
N LEU A 25 -11.49 -5.45 15.55
CA LEU A 25 -10.50 -4.37 15.46
C LEU A 25 -9.19 -4.78 14.76
N MET A 26 -8.90 -6.08 14.63
CA MET A 26 -7.67 -6.58 14.00
C MET A 26 -7.76 -6.71 12.46
N ALA A 27 -8.94 -6.45 11.86
CA ALA A 27 -9.16 -6.67 10.43
C ALA A 27 -8.83 -5.47 9.51
N CYS A 28 -8.56 -4.28 10.08
CA CYS A 28 -8.44 -3.04 9.29
C CYS A 28 -7.12 -2.84 8.52
N ALA A 29 -6.16 -3.77 8.58
CA ALA A 29 -4.87 -3.65 7.88
C ALA A 29 -4.66 -4.76 6.83
N SER A 30 -5.73 -5.20 6.18
CA SER A 30 -5.65 -6.25 5.15
C SER A 30 -5.39 -5.66 3.75
N PRO A 31 -4.47 -6.23 2.96
CA PRO A 31 -4.27 -5.82 1.58
C PRO A 31 -5.50 -6.15 0.72
N SER A 32 -5.48 -5.79 -0.56
CA SER A 32 -6.61 -6.05 -1.45
C SER A 32 -6.89 -7.57 -1.48
N PRO A 33 -8.17 -8.00 -1.37
CA PRO A 33 -8.60 -9.39 -1.56
C PRO A 33 -7.85 -10.16 -2.65
N SER A 34 -7.57 -9.48 -3.77
CA SER A 34 -6.89 -10.00 -4.94
C SER A 34 -5.45 -10.45 -4.73
N LEU A 35 -4.73 -9.96 -3.72
CA LEU A 35 -3.34 -10.38 -3.48
C LEU A 35 -3.12 -11.23 -2.23
N TRP A 36 -3.96 -11.15 -1.19
CA TRP A 36 -3.81 -12.05 -0.03
C TRP A 36 -4.70 -13.29 -0.07
N MET A 37 -5.87 -13.23 -0.71
CA MET A 37 -6.73 -14.42 -0.87
C MET A 37 -6.44 -15.19 -2.15
N ALA A 38 -5.74 -14.58 -3.12
CA ALA A 38 -5.35 -15.29 -4.32
C ALA A 38 -4.09 -16.14 -4.09
N ARG A 39 -4.19 -17.43 -4.41
CA ARG A 39 -3.04 -18.34 -4.45
C ARG A 39 -1.93 -17.74 -5.31
N GLY A 40 -0.71 -17.64 -4.76
CA GLY A 40 0.47 -17.11 -5.46
C GLY A 40 0.80 -15.63 -5.24
N GLY A 41 0.00 -14.88 -4.47
CA GLY A 41 0.40 -13.55 -4.01
C GLY A 41 1.46 -13.62 -2.92
N ALA A 42 2.56 -12.86 -3.08
CA ALA A 42 3.67 -12.81 -2.14
C ALA A 42 3.81 -11.41 -1.55
N TYR A 43 3.91 -11.34 -0.22
CA TYR A 43 4.36 -10.13 0.48
C TYR A 43 5.87 -9.99 0.31
N LEU A 44 6.32 -8.87 -0.24
CA LEU A 44 7.73 -8.62 -0.53
C LEU A 44 8.44 -7.87 0.60
N GLY A 45 7.71 -7.04 1.35
CA GLY A 45 8.26 -6.31 2.49
C GLY A 45 7.67 -4.92 2.66
N ARG A 46 8.33 -4.13 3.50
CA ARG A 46 8.07 -2.70 3.67
C ARG A 46 9.30 -1.89 3.30
N VAL A 47 9.06 -0.73 2.70
CA VAL A 47 10.08 0.25 2.32
C VAL A 47 9.58 1.64 2.66
N GLU A 48 10.50 2.52 3.05
CA GLU A 48 10.22 3.94 3.23
C GLU A 48 10.75 4.71 2.04
N VAL A 49 9.92 5.57 1.47
CA VAL A 49 10.22 6.42 0.31
C VAL A 49 9.77 7.82 0.66
N ASP A 50 10.70 8.77 0.76
CA ASP A 50 10.42 10.17 1.11
C ASP A 50 9.47 10.31 2.33
N ALA A 51 9.86 9.69 3.46
CA ALA A 51 9.13 9.60 4.72
C ALA A 51 7.76 8.89 4.69
N ALA A 52 7.31 8.41 3.52
CA ALA A 52 6.12 7.59 3.39
C ALA A 52 6.50 6.11 3.40
N ARG A 53 5.85 5.33 4.26
CA ARG A 53 6.08 3.89 4.35
C ARG A 53 5.10 3.14 3.46
N PHE A 54 5.58 2.16 2.70
CA PHE A 54 4.78 1.31 1.84
C PHE A 54 5.02 -0.15 2.17
N ALA A 55 3.95 -0.93 2.24
CA ALA A 55 4.00 -2.38 2.18
C ALA A 55 3.75 -2.81 0.73
N VAL A 56 4.56 -3.73 0.21
CA VAL A 56 4.47 -4.16 -1.19
C VAL A 56 4.13 -5.63 -1.30
N TRP A 57 3.19 -5.93 -2.18
CA TRP A 57 2.80 -7.28 -2.57
C TRP A 57 2.95 -7.43 -4.07
N ARG A 58 3.23 -8.65 -4.49
CA ARG A 58 3.31 -9.01 -5.91
C ARG A 58 2.62 -10.33 -6.17
N LYS A 59 1.99 -10.41 -7.34
CA LYS A 59 1.50 -11.65 -7.93
C LYS A 59 1.75 -11.59 -9.43
N ASP A 60 2.48 -12.56 -9.95
CA ASP A 60 2.83 -12.63 -11.38
C ASP A 60 3.48 -11.32 -11.89
N ASP A 61 2.82 -10.63 -12.84
CA ASP A 61 3.20 -9.34 -13.40
C ASP A 61 2.48 -8.16 -12.76
N VAL A 62 1.80 -8.34 -11.62
CA VAL A 62 1.08 -7.26 -10.92
C VAL A 62 1.70 -7.02 -9.55
N ALA A 63 1.93 -5.76 -9.22
CA ALA A 63 2.35 -5.35 -7.88
C ALA A 63 1.47 -4.24 -7.31
N GLU A 64 1.35 -4.26 -5.99
CA GLU A 64 0.63 -3.26 -5.21
C GLU A 64 1.53 -2.71 -4.11
N ALA A 65 1.53 -1.39 -3.94
CA ALA A 65 2.09 -0.71 -2.79
C ALA A 65 0.96 -0.06 -1.98
N HIS A 66 0.85 -0.41 -0.71
CA HIS A 66 -0.12 0.17 0.21
C HIS A 66 0.61 1.03 1.22
N ARG A 67 0.14 2.26 1.42
CA ARG A 67 0.71 3.16 2.42
C ARG A 67 0.48 2.59 3.82
N ALA A 68 1.58 2.33 4.51
CA ALA A 68 1.59 1.79 5.87
C ALA A 68 1.80 2.92 6.88
N GLY A 69 0.70 3.47 7.40
CA GLY A 69 0.70 4.47 8.47
C GLY A 69 0.22 5.85 8.03
N PHE A 70 0.41 6.81 8.92
CA PHE A 70 -0.02 8.18 8.71
C PHE A 70 1.06 8.99 7.98
N ASP A 71 0.67 9.69 6.92
CA ASP A 71 1.46 10.73 6.27
C ASP A 71 0.52 11.92 6.03
N GLY A 72 0.91 13.10 6.54
CA GLY A 72 0.16 14.35 6.40
C GLY A 72 0.22 14.95 4.99
N ARG A 73 1.12 14.46 4.13
CA ARG A 73 1.29 14.88 2.73
C ARG A 73 0.36 14.06 1.83
N LEU A 74 -0.93 14.39 1.84
CA LEU A 74 -2.00 13.64 1.17
C LEU A 74 -2.21 14.03 -0.31
N ALA A 75 -1.18 14.52 -0.99
CA ALA A 75 -1.28 14.80 -2.42
C ALA A 75 -1.28 13.48 -3.20
N ARG A 76 -2.32 13.27 -4.03
CA ARG A 76 -2.52 12.02 -4.79
C ARG A 76 -1.29 11.66 -5.63
N TYR A 77 -0.88 12.58 -6.48
CA TYR A 77 0.13 12.32 -7.50
C TYR A 77 1.53 12.02 -6.93
N PRO A 78 2.09 12.83 -6.01
CA PRO A 78 3.35 12.49 -5.34
C PRO A 78 3.31 11.14 -4.63
N MET A 79 2.17 10.76 -4.03
CA MET A 79 2.04 9.48 -3.36
C MET A 79 2.05 8.29 -4.32
N VAL A 80 1.40 8.43 -5.48
CA VAL A 80 1.44 7.42 -6.55
C VAL A 80 2.88 7.21 -7.04
N LEU A 81 3.67 8.29 -7.19
CA LEU A 81 5.08 8.21 -7.56
C LEU A 81 5.92 7.51 -6.48
N ARG A 82 5.72 7.85 -5.20
CA ARG A 82 6.39 7.15 -4.08
C ARG A 82 6.06 5.66 -4.05
N GLY A 83 4.80 5.31 -4.31
CA GLY A 83 4.38 3.90 -4.43
C GLY A 83 5.04 3.19 -5.62
N ALA A 84 5.19 3.85 -6.77
CA ALA A 84 5.92 3.30 -7.91
C ALA A 84 7.39 3.01 -7.58
N VAL A 85 8.06 3.92 -6.86
CA VAL A 85 9.44 3.71 -6.38
C VAL A 85 9.49 2.52 -5.43
N ALA A 86 8.54 2.42 -4.49
CA ALA A 86 8.46 1.28 -3.58
C ALA A 86 8.28 -0.07 -4.31
N ILE A 87 7.42 -0.11 -5.34
CA ILE A 87 7.20 -1.29 -6.18
C ILE A 87 8.49 -1.70 -6.88
N ARG A 88 9.19 -0.77 -7.57
CA ARG A 88 10.46 -1.09 -8.24
C ARG A 88 11.52 -1.55 -7.25
N ALA A 89 11.62 -0.88 -6.11
CA ALA A 89 12.61 -1.19 -5.08
C ALA A 89 12.47 -2.63 -4.53
N LEU A 90 11.24 -3.10 -4.30
CA LEU A 90 10.98 -4.41 -3.71
C LEU A 90 10.78 -5.54 -4.73
N THR A 91 10.29 -5.24 -5.94
CA THR A 91 10.10 -6.25 -6.99
C THR A 91 11.32 -6.45 -7.87
N GLY A 92 12.19 -5.44 -7.96
CA GLY A 92 13.26 -5.33 -8.94
C GLY A 92 12.76 -4.92 -10.33
N CYS A 93 11.60 -5.41 -10.75
CA CYS A 93 11.10 -5.22 -12.12
C CYS A 93 10.75 -3.78 -12.44
N GLU A 94 10.81 -3.46 -13.74
CA GLU A 94 10.30 -2.20 -14.26
C GLU A 94 8.76 -2.18 -14.31
N ILE A 95 8.19 -0.97 -14.22
CA ILE A 95 6.75 -0.76 -14.33
C ILE A 95 6.40 -0.56 -15.80
N ARG A 96 5.44 -1.36 -16.29
CA ARG A 96 4.94 -1.25 -17.67
C ARG A 96 4.36 0.15 -17.90
N PRO A 97 4.78 0.87 -18.95
CA PRO A 97 4.29 2.21 -19.23
C PRO A 97 2.76 2.28 -19.28
N GLY A 98 2.19 3.31 -18.65
CA GLY A 98 0.73 3.53 -18.60
C GLY A 98 -0.05 2.55 -17.70
N SER A 99 0.61 1.64 -16.98
CA SER A 99 -0.06 0.70 -16.06
C SER A 99 -0.15 1.18 -14.61
N LEU A 100 0.49 2.31 -14.30
CA LEU A 100 0.54 2.85 -12.95
C LEU A 100 -0.78 3.57 -12.62
N GLU A 101 -1.45 3.09 -11.58
CA GLU A 101 -2.74 3.64 -11.13
C GLU A 101 -2.82 3.65 -9.60
N GLY A 102 -3.69 4.49 -9.04
CA GLY A 102 -3.91 4.54 -7.60
C GLY A 102 -4.29 5.91 -7.03
N ASP A 103 -4.15 5.99 -5.70
CA ASP A 103 -4.45 7.12 -4.82
C ASP A 103 -3.41 7.27 -3.69
N GLN A 104 -3.73 8.04 -2.64
CA GLN A 104 -2.83 8.29 -1.51
C GLN A 104 -2.57 7.07 -0.59
N ALA A 105 -3.43 6.06 -0.63
CA ALA A 105 -3.34 4.89 0.22
C ALA A 105 -2.88 3.65 -0.56
N PHE A 106 -3.14 3.62 -1.86
CA PHE A 106 -3.00 2.43 -2.69
C PHE A 106 -2.43 2.76 -4.06
N VAL A 107 -1.44 2.00 -4.49
CA VAL A 107 -0.83 2.11 -5.82
C VAL A 107 -0.70 0.72 -6.43
N ARG A 108 -1.08 0.58 -7.70
CA ARG A 108 -0.97 -0.67 -8.45
C ARG A 108 -0.22 -0.42 -9.76
N ALA A 109 0.56 -1.40 -10.18
CA ALA A 109 1.27 -1.38 -11.45
C ALA A 109 1.34 -2.78 -12.06
N ARG A 110 1.44 -2.84 -13.39
CA ARG A 110 1.93 -4.05 -14.08
C ARG A 110 3.44 -3.96 -14.28
N LEU A 111 4.11 -5.09 -14.25
CA LEU A 111 5.56 -5.23 -14.25
C LEU A 111 6.06 -5.89 -15.53
N ASP A 112 7.22 -5.46 -15.99
CA ASP A 112 8.00 -6.13 -17.02
C ASP A 112 9.26 -6.73 -16.36
N CYS A 113 9.20 -8.03 -16.07
CA CYS A 113 10.28 -8.76 -15.38
C CYS A 113 11.19 -9.56 -16.34
N SER A 114 11.15 -9.26 -17.64
CA SER A 114 11.90 -9.97 -18.67
C SER A 114 13.33 -9.46 -18.80
N GLY A 115 14.25 -9.96 -17.96
CA GLY A 115 15.69 -9.72 -18.08
C GLY A 115 16.14 -8.31 -17.67
N GLU A 116 17.33 -8.21 -17.08
CA GLU A 116 17.99 -6.96 -16.61
C GLU A 116 17.38 -6.21 -15.42
N GLY A 117 16.07 -6.22 -15.19
CA GLY A 117 15.43 -5.60 -14.02
C GLY A 117 15.41 -6.46 -12.74
N GLN A 118 15.74 -7.75 -12.80
CA GLN A 118 15.57 -8.63 -11.65
C GLN A 118 16.64 -8.35 -10.56
N ALA A 119 16.36 -7.44 -9.63
CA ALA A 119 17.15 -7.34 -8.40
C ALA A 119 16.98 -8.66 -7.61
N PRO A 120 18.08 -9.30 -7.14
CA PRO A 120 17.96 -10.39 -6.16
C PRO A 120 17.19 -9.88 -4.92
N PRO A 121 16.56 -10.76 -4.12
CA PRO A 121 15.89 -10.35 -2.89
C PRO A 121 16.85 -9.49 -2.06
N ARG A 122 16.57 -8.17 -1.98
CA ARG A 122 17.52 -7.23 -1.41
C ARG A 122 17.52 -7.33 0.12
N PRO A 123 18.70 -7.17 0.76
CA PRO A 123 18.81 -6.81 2.18
C PRO A 123 18.02 -5.51 2.49
N PRO A 124 17.78 -5.19 3.78
CA PRO A 124 16.90 -4.10 4.22
C PRO A 124 17.09 -2.80 3.44
N PRO A 125 16.01 -2.02 3.26
CA PRO A 125 16.01 -0.87 2.36
C PRO A 125 17.11 0.13 2.74
N PRO A 126 17.79 0.73 1.75
CA PRO A 126 18.70 1.85 2.00
C PRO A 126 17.96 3.02 2.68
N PRO A 127 18.69 3.97 3.29
CA PRO A 127 18.11 5.19 3.86
C PRO A 127 17.18 5.90 2.84
N PRO A 128 16.19 6.67 3.31
CA PRO A 128 15.09 7.16 2.47
C PRO A 128 15.63 7.90 1.26
N ALA A 129 15.40 7.33 0.07
CA ALA A 129 15.65 8.03 -1.19
C ALA A 129 14.65 9.19 -1.29
N ALA A 130 15.17 10.39 -1.56
CA ALA A 130 14.33 11.57 -1.75
C ALA A 130 13.83 11.60 -3.19
N ILE A 131 12.52 11.77 -3.37
CA ILE A 131 11.97 12.08 -4.69
C ILE A 131 12.00 13.59 -4.83
N VAL A 132 12.83 14.09 -5.74
CA VAL A 132 12.90 15.50 -6.09
C VAL A 132 11.99 15.70 -7.30
N CYS A 133 10.86 16.36 -7.08
CA CYS A 133 10.06 16.88 -8.17
C CYS A 133 10.47 18.33 -8.40
N VAL A 134 11.04 18.61 -9.58
CA VAL A 134 11.34 19.97 -9.97
C VAL A 134 10.02 20.61 -10.39
N LEU A 135 9.56 21.61 -9.62
CA LEU A 135 8.47 22.45 -10.10
C LEU A 135 8.98 23.23 -11.31
N PRO A 136 8.24 23.30 -12.43
CA PRO A 136 8.58 24.23 -13.51
C PRO A 136 8.68 25.66 -12.92
N PRO A 137 9.60 26.50 -13.41
CA PRO A 137 9.69 27.89 -12.96
C PRO A 137 8.33 28.56 -13.15
N GLU A 138 7.84 29.23 -12.11
CA GLU A 138 6.51 29.84 -12.08
C GLU A 138 6.25 30.60 -13.39
N PRO A 139 5.15 30.32 -14.12
CA PRO A 139 4.83 31.13 -15.27
C PRO A 139 4.50 32.52 -14.76
N ALA A 140 5.34 33.50 -15.08
CA ALA A 140 4.94 34.89 -15.08
C ALA A 140 3.88 35.06 -16.18
N VAL A 141 2.63 34.71 -15.90
CA VAL A 141 1.40 35.22 -16.55
C VAL A 141 0.19 34.43 -16.03
N ALA A 142 -0.82 35.21 -15.63
CA ALA A 142 -2.11 34.75 -15.18
C ALA A 142 -2.89 34.06 -16.30
N ASP A 143 -3.03 32.75 -16.22
CA ASP A 143 -4.17 32.03 -16.78
C ASP A 143 -4.62 30.98 -15.77
N SER A 144 -5.93 30.86 -15.59
CA SER A 144 -6.60 30.10 -14.53
C SER A 144 -6.50 28.57 -14.63
N HIS A 145 -5.53 28.05 -15.39
CA HIS A 145 -5.23 26.63 -15.46
C HIS A 145 -4.03 26.32 -14.55
N ALA A 146 -4.26 25.50 -13.51
CA ALA A 146 -3.18 24.98 -12.69
C ALA A 146 -2.17 24.23 -13.60
N PRO A 147 -0.86 24.43 -13.42
CA PRO A 147 0.13 23.74 -14.24
C PRO A 147 0.04 22.23 -13.99
N GLU A 148 -0.26 21.45 -15.03
CA GLU A 148 -0.13 20.01 -14.98
C GLU A 148 1.36 19.66 -14.87
N VAL A 149 1.77 19.18 -13.70
CA VAL A 149 3.11 18.59 -13.51
C VAL A 149 3.12 17.25 -14.24
N PHE A 150 3.88 17.16 -15.34
CA PHE A 150 3.99 15.95 -16.13
C PHE A 150 4.94 14.93 -15.50
N LEU A 151 4.68 13.64 -15.75
CA LEU A 151 5.37 12.47 -15.20
C LEU A 151 6.88 12.40 -15.49
N THR A 152 7.39 13.28 -16.36
CA THR A 152 8.77 13.34 -16.80
C THR A 152 9.70 14.15 -15.89
N ASP A 153 9.18 14.96 -14.96
CA ASP A 153 9.99 15.93 -14.20
C ASP A 153 10.29 15.55 -12.73
N CYS A 154 9.96 14.32 -12.31
CA CYS A 154 10.35 13.80 -10.99
C CYS A 154 11.42 12.71 -11.13
N PHE A 155 12.52 12.85 -10.40
CA PHE A 155 13.59 11.85 -10.32
C PHE A 155 13.88 11.44 -8.88
N VAL A 156 14.53 10.28 -8.73
CA VAL A 156 14.99 9.76 -7.44
C VAL A 156 16.46 10.16 -7.29
N GLU A 157 16.80 10.86 -6.21
CA GLU A 157 18.18 11.19 -5.82
C GLU A 157 18.76 10.14 -4.87
#